data_AF-A0A2W1K0S3-F1
#
_entry.id   AF-A0A2W1K0S3-F1
#
_cell.length_a   1.000
_cell.length_b   1.000
_cell.length_c   1.000
_cell.angle_alpha   90.00
_cell.angle_beta   90.00
_cell.angle_gamma   90.00
#
_symmetry.space_group_name_H-M   'P 1'
#
loop_
_entity.id
_entity.type
_entity.pdbx_description
1 polymer ?
#
loop_
_entity_poly.entity_id
_entity_poly.type
_entity_poly.pdbx_seq_one_letter_code
_entity_poly.pdbx_strand_id
1 'polypeptide(L)'
;MRAHIGICRLCGNEAVLCKSHIIPAGIFRHMITEGDGLTLIKSGKPHELRKRGNGEYERLLCQHCEQGLAPYDQYGVRFIRSELGLGFCSQKTSSTPRLEYFMGVDIVRLHCFFMSLLWRAIVSRRPFFSSVDLPGIEPTLRRHVEDMTFNRPLLTQDVFAFSLLRFSNYNNPFAMIKNPDLFSDDGYLSCDIYVGPYKLTMQADNSILPKEKPIRRQSEAMFTTNTTIARIISIEDDSEYACIAEHIDAAQKMKRGS
;
A
#
# COMPACT_ATOMS: atom_id res chain seq x y z
N MET A 1 19.03 22.82 11.69
CA MET A 1 18.98 21.34 11.61
C MET A 1 20.25 20.87 10.91
N ARG A 2 20.94 19.84 11.42
CA ARG A 2 22.08 19.24 10.71
C ARG A 2 21.57 18.51 9.46
N ALA A 3 22.22 18.74 8.32
CA ALA A 3 21.96 17.98 7.11
C ALA A 3 22.36 16.51 7.35
N HIS A 4 21.54 15.56 6.89
CA HIS A 4 21.84 14.14 7.01
C HIS A 4 22.37 13.64 5.68
N ILE A 5 23.69 13.57 5.54
CA ILE A 5 24.36 13.08 4.33
C ILE A 5 24.36 11.55 4.36
N GLY A 6 24.08 10.93 3.21
CA GLY A 6 24.16 9.48 3.03
C GLY A 6 23.84 9.07 1.60
N ILE A 7 23.84 7.77 1.35
CA ILE A 7 23.52 7.21 0.03
C ILE A 7 22.00 7.16 -0.16
N CYS A 8 21.51 7.81 -1.22
CA CYS A 8 20.12 7.70 -1.65
C CYS A 8 19.84 6.27 -2.10
N ARG A 9 18.84 5.61 -1.52
CA ARG A 9 18.54 4.22 -1.86
C ARG A 9 17.99 4.02 -3.27
N LEU A 10 17.42 5.08 -3.86
CA LEU A 10 16.93 5.01 -5.22
C LEU A 10 18.07 5.25 -6.21
N CYS A 11 18.71 6.42 -6.23
CA CYS A 11 19.71 6.73 -7.25
C CYS A 11 21.14 6.27 -6.95
N GLY A 12 21.43 5.81 -5.72
CA GLY A 12 22.77 5.39 -5.30
C GLY A 12 23.78 6.53 -5.05
N ASN A 13 23.39 7.79 -5.28
CA ASN A 13 24.29 8.93 -5.08
C ASN A 13 24.35 9.34 -3.60
N GLU A 14 25.52 9.81 -3.17
CA GLU A 14 25.66 10.52 -1.90
C GLU A 14 24.98 11.89 -1.97
N ALA A 15 24.08 12.18 -1.02
CA ALA A 15 23.33 13.43 -0.99
C ALA A 15 22.78 13.71 0.42
N VAL A 16 22.21 14.91 0.59
CA VAL A 16 21.37 15.20 1.76
C VAL A 16 20.05 14.45 1.63
N LEU A 17 19.77 13.57 2.60
CA LEU A 17 18.59 12.71 2.59
C LEU A 17 17.38 13.41 3.23
N CYS A 18 16.24 13.31 2.55
CA CYS A 18 14.93 13.79 2.99
C CYS A 18 14.34 12.87 4.07
N LYS A 19 13.33 13.36 4.82
CA LYS A 19 12.49 12.50 5.66
C LYS A 19 11.43 11.86 4.77
N SER A 20 11.79 10.77 4.14
CA SER A 20 10.94 9.99 3.24
C SER A 20 9.89 9.25 4.04
N HIS A 21 8.61 9.58 3.82
CA HIS A 21 7.52 8.74 4.34
C HIS A 21 7.47 7.43 3.55
N ILE A 22 7.41 6.30 4.26
CA ILE A 22 7.30 4.99 3.60
C ILE A 22 5.90 4.83 2.98
N ILE A 23 4.87 5.23 3.74
CA ILE A 23 3.51 5.43 3.24
C ILE A 23 3.20 6.91 3.35
N PRO A 24 2.84 7.61 2.26
CA PRO A 24 2.66 9.06 2.28
C PRO A 24 1.69 9.54 3.36
N ALA A 25 2.15 10.45 4.22
CA ALA A 25 1.35 10.98 5.32
C ALA A 25 0.07 11.68 4.87
N GLY A 26 0.05 12.21 3.63
CA GLY A 26 -1.11 12.87 3.04
C GLY A 26 -2.37 12.00 2.95
N ILE A 27 -2.20 10.67 2.95
CA ILE A 27 -3.29 9.70 2.96
C ILE A 27 -4.14 9.85 4.22
N PHE A 28 -3.51 9.98 5.38
CA PHE A 28 -4.18 9.93 6.68
C PHE A 28 -4.75 11.28 7.13
N ARG A 29 -4.51 12.36 6.39
CA ARG A 29 -4.86 13.73 6.80
C ARG A 29 -6.34 13.92 7.13
N HIS A 30 -7.24 13.20 6.47
CA HIS A 30 -8.69 13.25 6.73
C HIS A 30 -9.21 12.07 7.54
N MET A 31 -8.36 11.09 7.83
CA MET A 31 -8.70 9.90 8.61
C MET A 31 -8.36 10.08 10.10
N ILE A 32 -7.47 11.03 10.41
CA ILE A 32 -7.05 11.35 11.77
C ILE A 32 -7.91 12.51 12.29
N THR A 33 -8.81 12.24 13.25
CA THR A 33 -9.56 13.25 14.01
C THR A 33 -8.73 13.81 15.17
N GLU A 34 -9.10 14.97 15.70
CA GLU A 34 -8.41 15.58 16.85
C GLU A 34 -8.32 14.60 18.04
N GLY A 35 -7.12 14.35 18.55
CA GLY A 35 -6.86 13.40 19.64
C GLY A 35 -6.65 11.94 19.21
N ASP A 36 -6.97 11.62 17.95
CA ASP A 36 -6.63 10.34 17.34
C ASP A 36 -5.32 10.41 16.57
N GLY A 37 -4.66 9.27 16.45
CA GLY A 37 -3.39 9.14 15.76
C GLY A 37 -3.47 7.94 14.83
N LEU A 38 -2.53 7.81 13.91
CA LEU A 38 -2.46 6.66 13.01
C LEU A 38 -2.25 5.38 13.81
N THR A 39 -3.14 4.41 13.62
CA THR A 39 -3.08 3.09 14.23
C THR A 39 -2.21 2.17 13.37
N LEU A 40 -1.10 1.72 13.93
CA LEU A 40 -0.28 0.67 13.32
C LEU A 40 -0.72 -0.70 13.84
N ILE A 41 -0.87 -1.68 12.95
CA ILE A 41 -1.22 -3.06 13.28
C ILE A 41 -0.09 -3.98 12.84
N LYS A 42 0.33 -4.89 13.73
CA LYS A 42 1.31 -5.94 13.44
C LYS A 42 0.66 -7.32 13.47
N SER A 43 0.91 -8.14 12.45
CA SER A 43 0.51 -9.55 12.36
C SER A 43 1.24 -10.43 13.41
N GLY A 44 0.58 -11.47 13.94
CA GLY A 44 1.22 -12.55 14.71
C GLY A 44 1.33 -12.36 16.24
N LYS A 45 0.74 -11.32 16.82
CA LYS A 45 0.57 -11.10 18.28
C LYS A 45 -0.82 -10.50 18.53
N PRO A 46 -1.35 -10.41 19.77
CA PRO A 46 -2.50 -9.52 20.01
C PRO A 46 -2.18 -8.17 19.37
N HIS A 47 -3.07 -7.68 18.50
CA HIS A 47 -2.79 -6.55 17.61
C HIS A 47 -2.22 -5.37 18.42
N GLU A 48 -0.92 -5.08 18.26
CA GLU A 48 -0.26 -3.99 18.98
C GLU A 48 -0.65 -2.65 18.33
N LEU A 49 -1.66 -1.97 18.89
CA LEU A 49 -2.08 -0.65 18.42
C LEU A 49 -1.07 0.41 18.87
N ARG A 50 -0.31 0.98 17.93
CA ARG A 50 0.56 2.13 18.20
C ARG A 50 0.03 3.38 17.51
N LYS A 51 -0.26 4.44 18.28
CA LYS A 51 -0.57 5.77 17.74
C LYS A 51 0.72 6.47 17.30
N ARG A 52 0.78 6.87 16.03
CA ARG A 52 1.85 7.75 15.49
C ARG A 52 1.20 8.98 14.85
N GLY A 53 1.76 10.17 15.10
CA GLY A 53 1.20 11.42 14.57
C GLY A 53 1.21 11.48 13.03
N ASN A 54 2.32 11.07 12.39
CA ASN A 54 2.53 11.28 10.95
C ASN A 54 2.94 9.99 10.19
N GLY A 55 2.73 8.81 10.76
CA GLY A 55 3.16 7.53 10.17
C GLY A 55 4.66 7.23 10.29
N GLU A 56 5.14 6.28 9.48
CA GLU A 56 6.52 5.78 9.50
C GLU A 56 7.34 6.44 8.38
N TYR A 57 8.50 7.00 8.75
CA TYR A 57 9.40 7.71 7.84
C TYR A 57 10.88 7.46 8.18
N GLU A 58 11.75 7.66 7.19
CA GLU A 58 13.19 7.39 7.25
C GLU A 58 13.99 8.41 6.44
N ARG A 59 15.33 8.41 6.61
CA ARG A 59 16.23 9.10 5.69
C ARG A 59 16.59 8.15 4.54
N LEU A 60 15.81 8.18 3.46
CA LEU A 60 15.87 7.17 2.40
C LEU A 60 16.26 7.75 1.03
N LEU A 61 15.64 8.87 0.66
CA LEU A 61 15.79 9.48 -0.66
C LEU A 61 16.46 10.85 -0.58
N CYS A 62 17.20 11.21 -1.64
CA CYS A 62 17.60 12.60 -1.86
C CYS A 62 16.41 13.43 -2.38
N GLN A 63 16.53 14.76 -2.30
CA GLN A 63 15.48 15.67 -2.75
C GLN A 63 15.06 15.46 -4.20
N HIS A 64 16.01 15.16 -5.09
CA HIS A 64 15.72 14.92 -6.50
C HIS A 64 14.82 13.69 -6.71
N CYS A 65 15.11 12.59 -6.03
CA CYS A 65 14.28 11.38 -6.07
C CYS A 65 12.89 11.61 -5.46
N GLU A 66 12.80 12.32 -4.33
CA GLU A 66 11.49 12.70 -3.74
C GLU A 66 10.64 13.51 -4.72
N GLN A 67 11.25 14.50 -5.40
CA GLN A 67 10.55 15.33 -6.39
C GLN A 67 10.09 14.53 -7.60
N GLY A 68 10.87 13.55 -8.06
CA GLY A 68 10.47 12.67 -9.16
C GLY A 68 9.32 11.72 -8.78
N LEU A 69 9.23 11.29 -7.52
CA LEU A 69 8.12 10.46 -7.03
C LEU A 69 6.86 11.25 -6.67
N ALA A 70 6.99 12.54 -6.37
CA ALA A 70 5.91 13.39 -5.89
C ALA A 70 4.63 13.38 -6.76
N PRO A 71 4.68 13.40 -8.11
CA PRO A 71 3.48 13.34 -8.93
C PRO A 71 2.65 12.08 -8.72
N TYR A 72 3.32 10.94 -8.51
CA TYR A 72 2.68 9.64 -8.28
C TYR A 72 2.15 9.54 -6.85
N ASP A 73 2.93 9.99 -5.86
CA ASP A 73 2.48 10.07 -4.46
C ASP A 73 1.23 10.97 -4.32
N GLN A 74 1.22 12.14 -4.95
CA GLN A 74 0.06 13.04 -4.96
C GLN A 74 -1.15 12.36 -5.61
N TYR A 75 -0.94 11.66 -6.72
CA TYR A 75 -2.00 10.96 -7.43
C TYR A 75 -2.62 9.85 -6.58
N GLY A 76 -1.79 8.99 -5.98
CA GLY A 76 -2.24 7.93 -5.08
C GLY A 76 -2.96 8.44 -3.84
N VAL A 77 -2.44 9.51 -3.22
CA VAL A 77 -3.09 10.17 -2.07
C VAL A 77 -4.50 10.66 -2.44
N ARG A 78 -4.65 11.35 -3.57
CA ARG A 78 -5.95 11.83 -4.05
C ARG A 78 -6.92 10.67 -4.30
N PHE A 79 -6.42 9.59 -4.91
CA PHE A 79 -7.22 8.42 -5.22
C PHE A 79 -7.73 7.73 -3.95
N ILE A 80 -6.85 7.44 -2.98
CA ILE A 80 -7.23 6.81 -1.69
C ILE A 80 -8.19 7.71 -0.89
N ARG A 81 -8.08 9.03 -1.02
CA ARG A 81 -9.01 10.00 -0.40
C ARG A 81 -10.32 10.17 -1.17
N SER A 82 -10.55 9.38 -2.22
CA SER A 82 -11.74 9.48 -3.08
C SER A 82 -11.90 10.87 -3.73
N GLU A 83 -10.79 11.56 -4.01
CA GLU A 83 -10.75 12.88 -4.68
C GLU A 83 -10.51 12.76 -6.20
N LEU A 84 -10.58 11.54 -6.72
CA LEU A 84 -10.38 11.20 -8.13
C LEU A 84 -11.46 10.26 -8.62
N GLY A 85 -11.83 10.48 -9.89
CA GLY A 85 -12.74 9.62 -10.64
C GLY A 85 -14.21 9.75 -10.24
N LEU A 86 -15.05 9.14 -11.06
CA LEU A 86 -16.47 8.93 -10.76
C LEU A 86 -16.65 7.47 -10.39
N GLY A 87 -17.10 7.22 -9.17
CA GLY A 87 -17.35 5.88 -8.64
C GLY A 87 -18.76 5.40 -8.99
N PHE A 88 -18.86 4.22 -9.58
CA PHE A 88 -20.13 3.49 -9.75
C PHE A 88 -20.04 2.14 -9.04
N CYS A 89 -21.15 1.66 -8.51
CA CYS A 89 -21.19 0.40 -7.79
C CYS A 89 -22.09 -0.60 -8.50
N SER A 90 -21.65 -1.85 -8.63
CA SER A 90 -22.57 -2.94 -8.94
C SER A 90 -23.53 -3.16 -7.77
N GLN A 91 -24.70 -3.72 -8.06
CA GLN A 91 -25.53 -4.29 -7.01
C GLN A 91 -24.86 -5.55 -6.47
N LYS A 92 -24.84 -5.70 -5.15
CA LYS A 92 -24.47 -6.96 -4.50
C LYS A 92 -25.53 -8.00 -4.83
N THR A 93 -25.11 -9.20 -5.21
CA THR A 93 -26.01 -10.37 -5.30
C THR A 93 -25.68 -11.37 -4.20
N SER A 94 -26.51 -12.39 -4.01
CA SER A 94 -26.20 -13.50 -3.10
C SER A 94 -24.94 -14.28 -3.48
N SER A 95 -24.45 -14.12 -4.72
CA SER A 95 -23.33 -14.87 -5.29
C SER A 95 -22.13 -14.01 -5.69
N THR A 96 -22.22 -12.67 -5.61
CA THR A 96 -21.12 -11.79 -6.04
C THR A 96 -20.90 -10.62 -5.07
N PRO A 97 -19.63 -10.30 -4.76
CA PRO A 97 -19.30 -9.14 -3.95
C PRO A 97 -19.66 -7.85 -4.70
N ARG A 98 -19.87 -6.77 -3.95
CA ARG A 98 -20.09 -5.45 -4.52
C ARG A 98 -18.82 -5.02 -5.27
N LEU A 99 -18.95 -4.57 -6.51
CA LEU A 99 -17.84 -4.08 -7.30
C LEU A 99 -17.94 -2.57 -7.40
N GLU A 100 -16.84 -1.88 -7.12
CA GLU A 100 -16.69 -0.45 -7.34
C GLU A 100 -15.86 -0.22 -8.62
N TYR A 101 -16.42 0.55 -9.54
CA TYR A 101 -15.78 0.93 -10.79
C TYR A 101 -15.44 2.42 -10.74
N PHE A 102 -14.20 2.76 -11.06
CA PHE A 102 -13.77 4.16 -11.13
C PHE A 102 -13.48 4.55 -12.58
N MET A 103 -14.20 5.55 -13.07
CA MET A 103 -13.92 6.18 -14.36
C MET A 103 -13.05 7.42 -14.20
N GLY A 104 -12.20 7.69 -15.19
CA GLY A 104 -11.32 8.88 -15.18
C GLY A 104 -10.08 8.73 -14.28
N VAL A 105 -9.73 7.49 -13.93
CA VAL A 105 -8.49 7.18 -13.20
C VAL A 105 -7.41 6.80 -14.20
N ASP A 106 -6.30 7.54 -14.16
CA ASP A 106 -5.02 7.16 -14.74
C ASP A 106 -4.43 5.96 -13.97
N ILE A 107 -4.66 4.77 -14.51
CA ILE A 107 -4.22 3.49 -13.93
C ILE A 107 -2.69 3.41 -13.91
N VAL A 108 -2.01 4.00 -14.89
CA VAL A 108 -0.53 3.98 -14.96
C VAL A 108 0.04 4.75 -13.78
N ARG A 109 -0.46 5.96 -13.49
CA ARG A 109 -0.03 6.72 -12.31
C ARG A 109 -0.35 6.02 -11.01
N LEU A 110 -1.47 5.31 -10.94
CA LEU A 110 -1.86 4.53 -9.77
C LEU A 110 -0.93 3.32 -9.55
N HIS A 111 -0.59 2.59 -10.61
CA HIS A 111 0.40 1.51 -10.55
C HIS A 111 1.78 2.03 -10.13
N CYS A 112 2.23 3.15 -10.71
CA CYS A 112 3.47 3.80 -10.32
C CYS A 112 3.50 4.17 -8.82
N PHE A 113 2.40 4.72 -8.30
CA PHE A 113 2.26 4.99 -6.88
C PHE A 113 2.41 3.72 -6.02
N PHE A 114 1.74 2.63 -6.38
CA PHE A 114 1.80 1.39 -5.64
C PHE A 114 3.18 0.73 -5.68
N MET A 115 3.86 0.75 -6.84
CA MET A 115 5.25 0.30 -6.96
C MET A 115 6.19 1.11 -6.05
N SER A 116 6.06 2.43 -6.03
CA SER A 116 6.91 3.29 -5.19
C SER A 116 6.68 3.05 -3.69
N LEU A 117 5.41 2.82 -3.30
CA LEU A 117 5.04 2.53 -1.92
C LEU A 117 5.62 1.21 -1.46
N LEU A 118 5.43 0.14 -2.25
CA LEU A 118 5.98 -1.17 -1.91
C LEU A 118 7.51 -1.16 -1.87
N TRP A 119 8.16 -0.55 -2.86
CA TRP A 119 9.63 -0.48 -2.88
C TRP A 119 10.17 0.19 -1.62
N ARG A 120 9.59 1.32 -1.20
CA ARG A 120 9.94 1.99 0.07
C ARG A 120 9.73 1.07 1.27
N ALA A 121 8.67 0.27 1.29
CA ALA A 121 8.41 -0.69 2.36
C ALA A 121 9.48 -1.79 2.41
N ILE A 122 9.86 -2.36 1.26
CA ILE A 122 10.90 -3.40 1.17
C ILE A 122 12.27 -2.87 1.63
N VAL A 123 12.68 -1.69 1.16
CA VAL A 123 14.00 -1.14 1.52
C VAL A 123 14.02 -0.47 2.90
N SER A 124 12.87 -0.42 3.59
CA SER A 124 12.75 0.19 4.91
C SER A 124 13.57 -0.54 5.97
N ARG A 125 14.18 0.20 6.91
CA ARG A 125 14.76 -0.40 8.13
C ARG A 125 13.83 -0.32 9.33
N ARG A 126 12.59 0.15 9.15
CA ARG A 126 11.67 0.30 10.27
C ARG A 126 11.15 -1.09 10.68
N PRO A 127 11.13 -1.42 11.98
CA PRO A 127 10.58 -2.70 12.47
C PRO A 127 9.10 -2.94 12.12
N PHE A 128 8.40 -1.97 11.56
CA PHE A 128 7.03 -2.12 11.07
C PHE A 128 6.99 -2.79 9.69
N PHE A 129 8.00 -2.58 8.85
CA PHE A 129 8.08 -3.15 7.49
C PHE A 129 9.03 -4.35 7.40
N SER A 130 9.54 -4.84 8.54
CA SER A 130 10.48 -5.98 8.56
C SER A 130 9.87 -7.32 8.14
N SER A 131 8.54 -7.41 7.99
CA SER A 131 7.85 -8.59 7.45
C SER A 131 7.91 -8.66 5.93
N VAL A 132 8.37 -7.60 5.26
CA VAL A 132 8.41 -7.48 3.79
C VAL A 132 9.81 -7.78 3.31
N ASP A 133 10.21 -9.05 3.38
CA ASP A 133 11.41 -9.52 2.70
C ASP A 133 11.01 -10.29 1.45
N LEU A 134 11.22 -9.68 0.28
CA LEU A 134 10.97 -10.26 -1.03
C LEU A 134 12.31 -10.50 -1.73
N PRO A 135 13.01 -11.62 -1.45
CA PRO A 135 14.29 -11.91 -2.09
C PRO A 135 14.14 -11.91 -3.61
N GLY A 136 14.92 -11.08 -4.30
CA GLY A 136 14.96 -11.03 -5.77
C GLY A 136 14.00 -10.03 -6.42
N ILE A 137 12.97 -9.52 -5.73
CA ILE A 137 12.04 -8.54 -6.32
C ILE A 137 12.56 -7.11 -6.21
N GLU A 138 13.26 -6.78 -5.11
CA GLU A 138 13.72 -5.41 -4.84
C GLU A 138 14.48 -4.78 -6.01
N PRO A 139 15.47 -5.44 -6.66
CA PRO A 139 16.23 -4.80 -7.74
C PRO A 139 15.36 -4.47 -8.96
N THR A 140 14.43 -5.37 -9.30
CA THR A 140 13.48 -5.18 -10.41
C THR A 140 12.52 -4.04 -10.11
N LEU A 141 11.95 -4.03 -8.90
CA LEU A 141 11.05 -2.97 -8.48
C LEU A 141 11.77 -1.62 -8.38
N ARG A 142 13.00 -1.59 -7.85
CA ARG A 142 13.87 -0.40 -7.80
C ARG A 142 14.08 0.18 -9.18
N ARG A 143 14.38 -0.66 -10.18
CA ARG A 143 14.56 -0.22 -11.57
C ARG A 143 13.30 0.45 -12.13
N HIS A 144 12.11 -0.12 -11.90
CA HIS A 144 10.87 0.52 -12.33
C HIS A 144 10.62 1.85 -11.60
N VAL A 145 10.93 1.92 -10.31
CA VAL A 145 10.85 3.16 -9.52
C VAL A 145 11.85 4.21 -10.02
N GLU A 146 13.05 3.81 -10.43
CA GLU A 146 14.02 4.70 -11.09
C GLU A 146 13.47 5.19 -12.43
N ASP A 147 12.95 4.29 -13.28
CA ASP A 147 12.43 4.64 -14.60
C ASP A 147 11.30 5.67 -14.51
N MET A 148 10.34 5.47 -13.59
CA MET A 148 9.26 6.45 -13.35
C MET A 148 9.77 7.78 -12.75
N THR A 149 10.82 7.74 -11.91
CA THR A 149 11.41 8.94 -11.28
C THR A 149 12.16 9.79 -12.29
N PHE A 150 12.82 9.17 -13.25
CA PHE A 150 13.64 9.83 -14.27
C PHE A 150 12.95 9.96 -15.62
N ASN A 151 11.61 9.80 -15.66
CA ASN A 151 10.78 9.89 -16.88
C ASN A 151 11.31 9.03 -18.05
N ARG A 152 11.84 7.85 -17.72
CA ARG A 152 12.24 6.86 -18.72
C ARG A 152 11.02 6.05 -19.14
N PRO A 153 10.99 5.50 -20.37
CA PRO A 153 9.91 4.63 -20.80
C PRO A 153 9.73 3.50 -19.78
N LEU A 154 8.51 3.37 -19.25
CA LEU A 154 8.18 2.26 -18.37
C LEU A 154 8.32 0.97 -19.17
N LEU A 155 9.12 0.05 -18.66
CA LEU A 155 9.18 -1.33 -19.12
C LEU A 155 7.91 -2.07 -18.64
N THR A 156 6.72 -1.62 -19.01
CA THR A 156 5.47 -2.19 -18.47
C THR A 156 4.70 -2.92 -19.55
N GLN A 157 4.57 -4.24 -19.40
CA GLN A 157 3.27 -4.95 -19.41
C GLN A 157 3.19 -6.16 -18.44
N ASP A 158 4.28 -6.81 -18.01
CA ASP A 158 4.14 -8.20 -17.49
C ASP A 158 4.71 -8.53 -16.09
N VAL A 159 5.30 -7.59 -15.33
CA VAL A 159 6.06 -7.98 -14.11
C VAL A 159 5.23 -8.01 -12.84
N PHE A 160 4.33 -7.04 -12.65
CA PHE A 160 3.55 -6.89 -11.41
C PHE A 160 2.08 -6.65 -11.70
N ALA A 161 1.22 -7.54 -11.20
CA ALA A 161 -0.22 -7.36 -11.21
C ALA A 161 -0.66 -6.72 -9.88
N PHE A 162 -1.65 -5.83 -9.93
CA PHE A 162 -2.22 -5.20 -8.75
C PHE A 162 -3.72 -5.46 -8.66
N SER A 163 -4.20 -5.77 -7.47
CA SER A 163 -5.62 -5.72 -7.13
C SER A 163 -5.82 -4.80 -5.94
N LEU A 164 -6.99 -4.15 -5.91
CA LEU A 164 -7.35 -3.23 -4.85
C LEU A 164 -8.72 -3.61 -4.31
N LEU A 165 -8.78 -3.79 -3.00
CA LEU A 165 -9.99 -4.10 -2.26
C LEU A 165 -10.32 -2.92 -1.34
N ARG A 166 -11.61 -2.59 -1.25
CA ARG A 166 -12.10 -1.56 -0.33
C ARG A 166 -13.08 -2.17 0.66
N PHE A 167 -12.90 -1.89 1.94
CA PHE A 167 -13.81 -2.34 2.99
C PHE A 167 -14.94 -1.32 3.17
N SER A 168 -16.18 -1.69 2.80
CA SER A 168 -17.32 -0.77 2.72
C SER A 168 -18.16 -0.68 4.00
N ASN A 169 -18.02 -1.64 4.93
CA ASN A 169 -18.89 -1.75 6.12
C ASN A 169 -18.44 -0.95 7.33
N TYR A 170 -17.33 -0.22 7.23
CA TYR A 170 -16.78 0.53 8.36
C TYR A 170 -17.08 2.01 8.15
N ASN A 171 -18.12 2.49 8.84
CA ASN A 171 -18.52 3.91 8.91
C ASN A 171 -17.42 4.83 9.47
N ASN A 172 -16.27 4.27 9.87
CA ASN A 172 -15.08 5.01 10.25
C ASN A 172 -13.91 4.58 9.34
N PRO A 173 -13.42 5.43 8.44
CA PRO A 173 -12.18 5.18 7.72
C PRO A 173 -11.04 5.32 8.73
N PHE A 174 -10.75 4.23 9.47
CA PHE A 174 -9.69 4.27 10.46
C PHE A 174 -8.39 4.69 9.79
N ALA A 175 -7.73 5.71 10.34
CA ALA A 175 -6.33 6.00 10.02
C ALA A 175 -5.51 4.81 10.48
N MET A 176 -5.35 3.83 9.60
CA MET A 176 -4.73 2.55 9.90
C MET A 176 -3.74 2.15 8.84
N ILE A 177 -2.65 1.52 9.30
CA ILE A 177 -1.74 0.75 8.45
C ILE A 177 -1.53 -0.60 9.13
N LYS A 178 -1.65 -1.69 8.37
CA LYS A 178 -1.17 -3.00 8.77
C LYS A 178 0.21 -3.22 8.17
N ASN A 179 1.12 -3.86 8.91
CA ASN A 179 2.42 -4.24 8.36
C ASN A 179 2.16 -5.09 7.10
N PRO A 180 2.95 -4.93 6.03
CA PRO A 180 2.66 -5.71 4.85
C PRO A 180 2.93 -7.19 5.08
N ASP A 181 2.05 -8.01 4.53
CA ASP A 181 2.09 -9.47 4.68
C ASP A 181 2.45 -10.10 3.34
N LEU A 182 3.41 -11.02 3.39
CA LEU A 182 3.86 -11.77 2.23
C LEU A 182 3.26 -13.15 2.24
N PHE A 183 2.79 -13.60 1.10
CA PHE A 183 2.23 -14.93 0.91
C PHE A 183 2.42 -15.38 -0.53
N SER A 184 2.27 -16.68 -0.77
CA SER A 184 2.23 -17.19 -2.13
C SER A 184 0.87 -17.79 -2.42
N ASP A 185 0.36 -17.49 -3.60
CA ASP A 185 -0.92 -17.96 -4.10
C ASP A 185 -0.75 -18.33 -5.58
N ASP A 186 -1.19 -19.52 -5.96
CA ASP A 186 -1.20 -20.03 -7.34
C ASP A 186 0.06 -19.78 -8.19
N GLY A 187 1.25 -19.88 -7.59
CA GLY A 187 2.50 -19.67 -8.32
C GLY A 187 2.89 -18.19 -8.49
N TYR A 188 2.32 -17.30 -7.68
CA TYR A 188 2.71 -15.90 -7.55
C TYR A 188 3.20 -15.64 -6.12
N LEU A 189 4.13 -14.70 -5.99
CA LEU A 189 4.49 -14.10 -4.72
C LEU A 189 3.71 -12.81 -4.55
N SER A 190 2.88 -12.77 -3.53
CA SER A 190 1.94 -11.69 -3.26
C SER A 190 2.33 -10.90 -2.02
N CYS A 191 2.08 -9.59 -2.06
CA CYS A 191 2.25 -8.69 -0.94
C CYS A 191 0.97 -7.89 -0.71
N ASP A 192 0.40 -8.02 0.48
CA ASP A 192 -0.74 -7.22 0.92
C ASP A 192 -0.26 -6.01 1.70
N ILE A 193 -0.72 -4.81 1.32
CA ILE A 193 -0.52 -3.56 2.05
C ILE A 193 -1.90 -2.98 2.39
N TYR A 194 -2.13 -2.74 3.67
CA TYR A 194 -3.37 -2.12 4.15
C TYR A 194 -3.13 -0.64 4.42
N VAL A 195 -3.94 0.20 3.78
CA VAL A 195 -3.86 1.66 3.89
C VAL A 195 -5.27 2.23 4.04
N GLY A 196 -5.63 2.61 5.27
CA GLY A 196 -6.99 3.04 5.58
C GLY A 196 -8.01 1.94 5.24
N PRO A 197 -9.09 2.25 4.49
CA PRO A 197 -10.10 1.26 4.11
C PRO A 197 -9.69 0.41 2.89
N TYR A 198 -8.45 0.50 2.42
CA TYR A 198 -8.00 -0.22 1.23
C TYR A 198 -7.00 -1.33 1.61
N LYS A 199 -7.16 -2.49 0.97
CA LYS A 199 -6.13 -3.54 0.87
C LYS A 199 -5.63 -3.59 -0.55
N LEU A 200 -4.36 -3.28 -0.73
CA LEU A 200 -3.64 -3.41 -1.99
C LEU A 200 -2.92 -4.76 -2.00
N THR A 201 -3.18 -5.57 -3.01
CA THR A 201 -2.40 -6.78 -3.26
C THR A 201 -1.56 -6.57 -4.50
N MET A 202 -0.24 -6.69 -4.38
CA MET A 202 0.65 -6.80 -5.53
C MET A 202 1.07 -8.25 -5.70
N GLN A 203 1.05 -8.75 -6.93
CA GLN A 203 1.55 -10.06 -7.30
C GLN A 203 2.73 -9.92 -8.25
N ALA A 204 3.78 -10.69 -7.98
CA ALA A 204 4.91 -10.88 -8.89
C ALA A 204 4.93 -12.32 -9.38
N ASP A 205 5.24 -12.52 -10.66
CA ASP A 205 5.40 -13.86 -11.23
C ASP A 205 6.57 -14.61 -10.55
N ASN A 206 6.33 -15.86 -10.12
CA ASN A 206 7.36 -16.73 -9.55
C ASN A 206 8.50 -17.04 -10.51
N SER A 207 8.36 -16.80 -11.82
CA SER A 207 9.47 -16.94 -12.78
C SER A 207 10.68 -16.05 -12.46
N ILE A 208 10.50 -15.05 -11.58
CA ILE A 208 11.52 -14.12 -11.11
C ILE A 208 12.23 -14.63 -9.82
N LEU A 209 11.77 -15.73 -9.20
CA LEU A 209 12.24 -16.22 -7.90
C LEU A 209 13.07 -17.52 -7.98
N PRO A 210 14.05 -17.73 -7.08
CA PRO A 210 14.67 -19.04 -6.87
C PRO A 210 13.63 -20.07 -6.40
N LYS A 211 13.67 -21.27 -6.99
CA LYS A 211 12.69 -22.35 -6.74
C LYS A 211 12.77 -22.93 -5.32
N GLU A 212 12.10 -22.34 -4.34
CA GLU A 212 11.76 -23.03 -3.08
C GLU A 212 10.32 -22.75 -2.61
N LYS A 213 9.77 -23.75 -1.89
CA LYS A 213 8.35 -24.09 -1.77
C LYS A 213 7.49 -23.02 -1.06
N PRO A 214 6.27 -22.73 -1.55
CA PRO A 214 5.37 -21.80 -0.87
C PRO A 214 4.30 -22.45 0.01
N ILE A 215 3.91 -21.69 1.05
CA ILE A 215 2.76 -21.91 1.93
C ILE A 215 1.51 -21.36 1.22
N ARG A 216 0.50 -22.22 1.01
CA ARG A 216 -0.76 -21.91 0.28
C ARG A 216 -1.74 -21.06 1.11
N ARG A 217 -2.30 -20.01 0.50
CA ARG A 217 -3.65 -19.50 0.77
C ARG A 217 -4.31 -19.19 -0.57
N GLN A 218 -5.53 -19.67 -0.80
CA GLN A 218 -6.32 -19.39 -2.00
C GLN A 218 -7.02 -18.04 -1.88
N SER A 219 -6.87 -17.17 -2.88
CA SER A 219 -7.73 -16.01 -3.08
C SER A 219 -8.02 -15.78 -4.56
N GLU A 220 -9.32 -15.69 -4.91
CA GLU A 220 -9.75 -15.39 -6.28
C GLU A 220 -9.53 -13.90 -6.59
N ALA A 221 -8.47 -13.56 -7.34
CA ALA A 221 -8.29 -12.23 -7.91
C ALA A 221 -8.49 -12.28 -9.44
N MET A 222 -9.50 -11.54 -9.94
CA MET A 222 -9.69 -11.30 -11.38
C MET A 222 -8.78 -10.15 -11.85
N PHE A 223 -7.85 -10.43 -12.77
CA PHE A 223 -7.02 -9.44 -13.44
C PHE A 223 -7.69 -8.95 -14.72
N THR A 224 -7.60 -7.64 -15.00
CA THR A 224 -7.91 -7.12 -16.35
C THR A 224 -6.81 -6.16 -16.79
N THR A 225 -6.24 -6.47 -17.94
CA THR A 225 -5.29 -5.64 -18.68
C THR A 225 -6.01 -4.51 -19.43
N ASN A 226 -5.39 -3.33 -19.46
CA ASN A 226 -5.62 -2.21 -20.39
C ASN A 226 -7.08 -1.79 -20.68
N THR A 227 -7.82 -1.36 -19.66
CA THR A 227 -8.93 -0.42 -19.90
C THR A 227 -8.99 0.59 -18.77
N THR A 228 -9.32 1.85 -19.07
CA THR A 228 -9.48 3.05 -18.20
C THR A 228 -10.46 2.88 -17.02
N ILE A 229 -10.85 1.65 -16.70
CA ILE A 229 -11.76 1.24 -15.66
C ILE A 229 -10.92 0.51 -14.62
N ALA A 230 -10.61 1.17 -13.50
CA ALA A 230 -10.09 0.49 -12.34
C ALA A 230 -11.26 -0.28 -11.68
N ARG A 231 -11.08 -1.60 -11.52
CA ARG A 231 -12.04 -2.46 -10.81
C ARG A 231 -11.57 -2.66 -9.38
N ILE A 232 -12.35 -2.16 -8.43
CA ILE A 232 -12.18 -2.42 -7.00
C ILE A 232 -13.24 -3.42 -6.58
N ILE A 233 -12.87 -4.44 -5.83
CA ILE A 233 -13.86 -5.36 -5.23
C ILE A 233 -14.10 -4.87 -3.80
N SER A 234 -15.35 -4.54 -3.49
CA SER A 234 -15.78 -4.15 -2.16
C SER A 234 -16.23 -5.37 -1.39
N ILE A 235 -15.53 -5.68 -0.31
CA ILE A 235 -15.80 -6.84 0.53
C ILE A 235 -16.40 -6.33 1.85
N GLU A 236 -17.55 -6.91 2.19
CA GLU A 236 -18.31 -6.56 3.40
C GLU A 236 -17.86 -7.36 4.62
N ASP A 237 -17.35 -8.59 4.42
CA ASP A 237 -16.97 -9.56 5.45
C ASP A 237 -15.59 -10.19 5.18
N ASP A 238 -14.52 -9.42 5.33
CA ASP A 238 -13.15 -9.98 5.42
C ASP A 238 -12.87 -10.27 6.91
N SER A 239 -12.74 -11.55 7.27
CA SER A 239 -12.62 -11.97 8.68
C SER A 239 -11.40 -11.38 9.37
N GLU A 240 -10.34 -11.07 8.63
CA GLU A 240 -9.15 -10.43 9.16
C GLU A 240 -9.40 -8.93 9.41
N TYR A 241 -10.06 -8.25 8.46
CA TYR A 241 -10.43 -6.85 8.64
C TYR A 241 -11.51 -6.65 9.72
N ALA A 242 -12.44 -7.59 9.86
CA ALA A 242 -13.44 -7.61 10.93
C ALA A 242 -12.80 -7.76 12.31
N CYS A 243 -11.87 -8.71 12.46
CA CYS A 243 -11.09 -8.86 13.68
C CYS A 243 -10.32 -7.57 14.02
N ILE A 244 -9.68 -6.96 13.01
CA ILE A 244 -8.96 -5.68 13.16
C ILE A 244 -9.91 -4.56 13.61
N ALA A 245 -11.07 -4.42 12.98
CA ALA A 245 -12.05 -3.39 13.30
C ALA A 245 -12.61 -3.55 14.72
N GLU A 246 -12.92 -4.78 15.14
CA GLU A 246 -13.35 -5.09 16.51
C GLU A 246 -12.27 -4.70 17.54
N HIS A 247 -11.00 -4.97 17.25
CA HIS A 247 -9.89 -4.58 18.13
C HIS A 247 -9.75 -3.05 18.23
N ILE A 248 -9.93 -2.33 17.12
CA ILE A 248 -9.89 -0.86 17.12
C ILE A 248 -11.07 -0.28 17.91
N ASP A 249 -12.29 -0.78 17.66
CA ASP A 249 -13.50 -0.34 18.35
C ASP A 249 -13.41 -0.60 19.86
N ALA A 250 -12.91 -1.76 20.26
CA ALA A 250 -12.66 -2.09 21.67
C ALA A 250 -11.67 -1.09 22.31
N ALA A 251 -10.56 -0.79 21.62
CA ALA A 251 -9.56 0.16 22.10
C ALA A 251 -10.08 1.61 22.16
N GLN A 252 -11.00 2.00 21.27
CA GLN A 252 -11.65 3.31 21.32
C GLN A 252 -12.70 3.39 22.44
N LYS A 253 -13.50 2.33 22.66
CA LYS A 253 -14.50 2.25 23.75
C LYS A 253 -13.84 2.34 25.12
N MET A 254 -12.69 1.68 25.34
CA MET A 254 -11.95 1.79 26.60
C MET A 254 -11.53 3.24 26.93
N LYS A 255 -11.26 4.07 25.91
CA LYS A 255 -10.87 5.48 26.08
C LYS A 255 -12.03 6.44 26.33
N ARG A 256 -13.25 6.09 25.94
CA ARG A 256 -14.44 6.92 26.19
C ARG A 256 -15.06 6.66 27.57
N GLY A 257 -14.67 5.57 28.22
CA GLY A 257 -15.12 5.19 29.57
C GLY A 257 -14.09 5.47 30.68
N SER A 258 -13.01 6.20 30.40
CA SER A 258 -12.01 6.68 31.36
C SER A 258 -11.90 8.20 31.33
#